data_AF-A0A0D3ID23-F1
#
_entry.id   AF-A0A0D3ID23-F1
#
_cell.length_a   1.000
_cell.length_b   1.000
_cell.length_c   1.000
_cell.angle_alpha   90.00
_cell.angle_beta   90.00
_cell.angle_gamma   90.00
#
_symmetry.space_group_name_H-M   'P 1'
#
loop_
_entity.id
_entity.type
_entity.pdbx_description
1 polymer ?
#
loop_
_entity_poly.entity_id
_entity_poly.type
_entity_poly.pdbx_seq_one_letter_code
_entity_poly.pdbx_strand_id
1 'polypeptide(L)'
;MRRDPQSFGAAWQRDQELWLGAARRSMRPGARAAVVIGDGGGIDTLDSTRRAAEAVGMRVVACASIRSDLPVEERLQGNRRTEHALLLEAPFTLSPAFAPS
;
A
#
# COMPACT_ATOMS: atom_id res chain seq x y z
N MET A 1 -2.70 24.12 -15.00
CA MET A 1 -1.42 23.41 -15.23
C MET A 1 -1.72 21.90 -15.16
N ARG A 2 -1.84 21.20 -16.30
CA ARG A 2 -2.04 19.73 -16.28
C ARG A 2 -0.71 19.11 -15.86
N ARG A 3 -0.63 18.53 -14.66
CA ARG A 3 0.52 17.67 -14.29
C ARG A 3 0.50 16.47 -15.22
N ASP A 4 1.64 16.16 -15.81
CA ASP A 4 1.83 14.95 -16.60
C ASP A 4 1.44 13.73 -15.74
N PRO A 5 0.42 12.94 -16.11
CA PRO A 5 -0.02 11.79 -15.32
C PRO A 5 1.10 10.76 -15.10
N GLN A 6 2.04 10.62 -16.03
CA GLN A 6 3.18 9.71 -15.87
C GLN A 6 4.15 10.20 -14.78
N SER A 7 4.37 11.52 -14.72
CA SER A 7 5.18 12.13 -13.66
C SER A 7 4.58 11.93 -12.26
N PHE A 8 3.24 11.92 -12.15
CA PHE A 8 2.55 11.73 -10.88
C PHE A 8 2.64 10.27 -10.39
N GLY A 9 2.36 9.29 -11.26
CA GLY A 9 2.44 7.87 -10.89
C GLY A 9 3.83 7.45 -10.42
N ALA A 10 4.88 7.92 -11.09
CA ALA A 10 6.26 7.62 -10.71
C ALA A 10 6.66 8.27 -9.37
N ALA A 11 6.27 9.53 -9.14
CA ALA A 11 6.50 10.20 -7.86
C ALA A 11 5.75 9.51 -6.72
N TRP A 12 4.47 9.18 -6.95
CA TRP A 12 3.64 8.45 -6.00
C TRP A 12 4.22 7.09 -5.59
N GLN A 13 4.70 6.31 -6.57
CA GLN A 13 5.33 5.02 -6.31
C GLN A 13 6.59 5.18 -5.44
N ARG A 14 7.46 6.12 -5.79
CA ARG A 14 8.68 6.41 -5.03
C ARG A 14 8.36 6.82 -3.59
N ASP A 15 7.38 7.69 -3.39
CA ASP A 15 6.99 8.15 -2.07
C ASP A 15 6.46 6.99 -1.21
N GLN A 16 5.63 6.11 -1.77
CA GLN A 16 5.16 4.92 -1.04
C GLN A 16 6.30 4.00 -0.62
N GLU A 17 7.27 3.74 -1.49
CA GLU A 17 8.45 2.93 -1.15
C GLU A 17 9.27 3.58 -0.03
N LEU A 18 9.40 4.91 -0.01
CA LEU A 18 10.08 5.62 1.08
C LEU A 18 9.34 5.45 2.42
N TRP A 19 8.03 5.68 2.43
CA TRP A 19 7.21 5.56 3.65
C TRP A 19 7.15 4.13 4.17
N LEU A 20 6.87 3.15 3.30
CA LEU A 20 6.80 1.74 3.69
C LEU A 20 8.18 1.20 4.08
N GLY A 21 9.24 1.63 3.39
CA GLY A 21 10.61 1.28 3.75
C GLY A 21 11.00 1.81 5.12
N ALA A 22 10.59 3.03 5.47
CA ALA A 22 10.77 3.57 6.81
C ALA A 22 10.03 2.75 7.86
N ALA A 23 8.75 2.43 7.63
CA ALA A 23 7.97 1.57 8.51
C ALA A 23 8.62 0.19 8.69
N ARG A 24 9.05 -0.45 7.60
CA ARG A 24 9.70 -1.77 7.60
C ARG A 24 10.97 -1.81 8.46
N ARG A 25 11.79 -0.76 8.45
CA ARG A 25 13.01 -0.67 9.27
C ARG A 25 12.71 -0.57 10.77
N SER A 26 11.53 -0.08 11.14
CA SER A 26 11.08 0.01 12.52
C SER A 26 10.37 -1.27 13.01
N MET A 27 10.13 -2.24 12.13
CA MET A 27 9.39 -3.46 12.44
C MET A 27 10.33 -4.61 12.83
N ARG A 28 9.93 -5.37 13.85
CA ARG A 28 10.55 -6.66 14.19
C ARG A 28 10.15 -7.73 13.15
N PRO A 29 10.95 -8.80 12.97
CA PRO A 29 10.53 -9.96 12.18
C PRO A 29 9.18 -10.51 12.65
N GLY A 30 8.28 -10.82 11.71
CA GLY A 30 6.91 -11.28 11.96
C GLY A 30 5.92 -10.18 12.36
N ALA A 31 6.36 -8.93 12.55
CA ALA A 31 5.45 -7.83 12.87
C ALA A 31 4.54 -7.50 11.68
N ARG A 32 3.38 -6.93 11.98
CA ARG A 32 2.36 -6.56 10.99
C ARG A 32 2.02 -5.08 11.04
N ALA A 33 1.68 -4.53 9.90
CA ALA A 33 1.21 -3.16 9.74
C ALA A 33 -0.09 -3.15 8.93
N ALA A 34 -1.06 -2.35 9.37
CA ALA A 34 -2.26 -2.08 8.59
C ALA A 34 -2.06 -0.80 7.78
N VAL A 35 -2.34 -0.85 6.48
CA VAL A 35 -2.30 0.29 5.56
C VAL A 35 -3.69 0.50 5.01
N VAL A 36 -4.19 1.73 5.10
CA VAL A 36 -5.45 2.13 4.48
C VAL A 36 -5.15 3.14 3.40
N ILE A 37 -5.67 2.91 2.19
CA ILE A 37 -5.42 3.74 1.03
C ILE A 37 -6.65 3.79 0.14
N GLY A 38 -6.96 4.97 -0.39
CA GLY A 38 -8.14 5.16 -1.23
C GLY A 38 -7.78 5.56 -2.65
N ASP A 39 -8.56 5.06 -3.59
CA ASP A 39 -8.38 5.31 -5.02
C ASP A 39 -8.46 6.80 -5.36
N GLY A 40 -7.54 7.26 -6.20
CA GLY A 40 -7.50 8.65 -6.60
C GLY A 40 -6.44 8.91 -7.67
N GLY A 41 -6.56 10.05 -8.35
CA GLY A 41 -5.54 10.48 -9.31
C GLY A 41 -5.33 9.56 -10.52
N GLY A 42 -6.29 8.67 -10.81
CA GLY A 42 -6.20 7.72 -11.94
C GLY A 42 -5.22 6.57 -11.74
N ILE A 43 -4.81 6.29 -10.50
CA ILE A 43 -3.89 5.19 -10.14
C ILE A 43 -4.69 4.05 -9.51
N ASP A 44 -4.36 2.80 -9.86
CA ASP A 44 -4.75 1.62 -9.09
C ASP A 44 -3.94 1.62 -7.78
N THR A 45 -4.53 2.17 -6.72
CA THR A 45 -3.81 2.39 -5.47
C THR A 45 -3.53 1.06 -4.76
N LEU A 46 -4.40 0.07 -4.92
CA LEU A 46 -4.20 -1.27 -4.37
C LEU A 46 -2.96 -1.93 -4.97
N ASP A 47 -2.84 -2.00 -6.30
CA ASP A 47 -1.68 -2.59 -6.96
C ASP A 47 -0.39 -1.82 -6.63
N SER A 48 -0.46 -0.49 -6.70
CA SER A 48 0.69 0.37 -6.41
C SER A 48 1.22 0.17 -4.99
N THR A 49 0.33 0.09 -3.97
CA THR A 49 0.74 -0.18 -2.59
C THR A 49 1.31 -1.59 -2.42
N ARG A 50 0.74 -2.61 -3.08
CA ARG A 50 1.28 -3.98 -3.03
C ARG A 50 2.70 -4.03 -3.58
N ARG A 51 2.93 -3.45 -4.74
CA ARG A 51 4.27 -3.39 -5.38
C ARG A 51 5.27 -2.62 -4.53
N ALA A 52 4.87 -1.49 -3.93
CA ALA A 52 5.72 -0.73 -3.04
C ALA A 52 6.09 -1.53 -1.77
N ALA A 53 5.13 -2.26 -1.19
CA ALA A 53 5.38 -3.12 -0.02
C ALA A 53 6.38 -4.25 -0.35
N GLU A 54 6.21 -4.92 -1.48
CA GLU A 54 7.11 -5.98 -1.94
C GLU A 54 8.52 -5.45 -2.21
N ALA A 55 8.64 -4.28 -2.85
CA ALA A 55 9.92 -3.64 -3.15
C ALA A 55 10.74 -3.34 -1.88
N VAL A 56 10.09 -3.13 -0.74
CA VAL A 56 10.76 -2.88 0.55
C VAL A 56 10.87 -4.11 1.44
N GLY A 57 10.56 -5.30 0.93
CA GLY A 57 10.69 -6.56 1.67
C GLY A 57 9.60 -6.79 2.71
N MET A 58 8.38 -6.31 2.42
CA MET A 58 7.16 -6.67 3.14
C MET A 58 6.30 -7.59 2.28
N ARG A 59 5.42 -8.37 2.93
CA ARG A 59 4.47 -9.26 2.26
C ARG A 59 3.04 -8.84 2.58
N VAL A 60 2.18 -8.86 1.57
CA VAL A 60 0.74 -8.67 1.77
C VAL A 60 0.14 -9.98 2.29
N VAL A 61 -0.51 -9.90 3.45
CA VAL A 61 -1.13 -11.06 4.12
C VAL A 61 -2.63 -11.13 3.81
N ALA A 62 -3.29 -9.98 3.82
CA ALA A 62 -4.71 -9.87 3.56
C ALA A 62 -5.01 -8.49 2.95
N CYS A 63 -6.11 -8.42 2.20
CA CYS A 63 -6.66 -7.16 1.73
C CYS A 63 -8.18 -7.20 1.73
N ALA A 64 -8.79 -6.06 2.01
CA ALA A 64 -10.22 -5.83 1.85
C ALA A 64 -10.44 -4.48 1.15
N SER A 65 -11.52 -4.38 0.39
CA SER A 65 -11.90 -3.13 -0.29
C SER A 65 -13.34 -2.80 0.04
N ILE A 66 -13.62 -1.52 0.29
CA ILE A 66 -14.96 -1.01 0.48
C ILE A 66 -15.26 0.05 -0.57
N ARG A 67 -16.46 -0.04 -1.16
CA ARG A 67 -16.96 0.92 -2.14
C ARG A 67 -18.39 1.29 -1.78
N SER A 68 -18.69 2.59 -1.80
CA SER A 68 -20.07 3.07 -1.68
C SER A 68 -20.85 2.71 -2.95
N ASP A 69 -22.06 2.17 -2.78
CA ASP A 69 -23.02 1.86 -3.84
C ASP A 69 -23.96 3.04 -4.17
N LEU A 70 -24.02 4.05 -3.28
CA LEU A 70 -24.83 5.25 -3.46
C LEU A 70 -24.67 5.92 -4.85
N PRO A 71 -25.77 6.48 -5.40
CA PRO A 71 -25.76 7.23 -6.67
C PRO A 71 -24.74 8.36 -6.66
N VAL A 72 -24.16 8.66 -7.83
CA VAL A 72 -23.11 9.69 -7.99
C VAL A 72 -23.54 11.06 -7.45
N GLU A 73 -24.82 11.39 -7.61
CA GLU A 73 -25.45 12.65 -7.21
C GLU A 73 -25.47 12.84 -5.68
N GLU A 74 -25.55 11.75 -4.92
CA GLU A 74 -25.49 11.76 -3.45
C GLU A 74 -24.05 11.75 -2.91
N ARG A 75 -23.03 11.68 -3.78
CA ARG A 75 -21.60 11.64 -3.40
C ARG A 75 -20.99 13.01 -3.11
N LEU A 76 -21.79 14.07 -3.06
CA LEU A 76 -21.33 15.46 -2.96
C LEU A 76 -20.79 15.87 -1.58
N GLN A 77 -20.86 15.01 -0.55
CA GLN A 77 -20.26 15.25 0.76
C GLN A 77 -19.04 14.35 0.99
N GLY A 78 -17.90 14.79 0.44
CA GLY A 78 -16.60 14.13 0.53
C GLY A 78 -16.39 13.11 -0.58
N ASN A 79 -15.24 13.18 -1.26
CA ASN A 79 -14.83 12.24 -2.29
C ASN A 79 -14.81 10.80 -1.74
N ARG A 80 -15.96 10.11 -1.76
CA ARG A 80 -16.08 8.70 -1.40
C ARG A 80 -15.51 7.85 -2.54
N ARG A 81 -14.21 7.60 -2.44
CA ARG A 81 -13.43 6.69 -3.29
C ARG A 81 -13.53 5.25 -2.78
N THR A 82 -13.15 4.28 -3.61
CA THR A 82 -12.88 2.93 -3.11
C THR A 82 -11.75 3.05 -2.09
N GLU A 83 -11.93 2.47 -0.90
CA GLU A 83 -10.89 2.41 0.13
C GLU A 83 -10.42 0.97 0.26
N HIS A 84 -9.12 0.77 0.31
CA HIS A 84 -8.46 -0.51 0.47
C HIS A 84 -7.78 -0.56 1.83
N ALA A 85 -7.98 -1.65 2.56
CA ALA A 85 -7.23 -1.98 3.75
C ALA A 85 -6.32 -3.16 3.44
N LEU A 86 -5.01 -3.00 3.62
CA LEU A 86 -4.00 -4.04 3.46
C LEU A 86 -3.39 -4.38 4.82
N LEU A 87 -3.25 -5.67 5.10
CA LEU A 87 -2.41 -6.16 6.19
C LEU A 87 -1.06 -6.58 5.60
N LEU A 88 -0.01 -5.88 5.99
CA LEU A 88 1.36 -6.16 5.57
C LEU A 88 2.12 -6.85 6.71
N GLU A 89 3.06 -7.72 6.38
CA GLU A 89 3.93 -8.41 7.33
C GLU A 89 5.39 -8.18 6.94
N ALA A 90 6.23 -7.89 7.93
CA ALA A 90 7.68 -7.97 7.80
C ALA A 90 8.07 -9.45 7.96
N PRO A 91 8.45 -10.18 6.89
CA PRO A 91 8.67 -11.62 6.99
C PRO A 91 9.78 -11.97 7.98
N PHE A 92 9.71 -13.17 8.54
CA PHE A 92 10.86 -13.75 9.23
C PHE A 92 11.96 -14.01 8.21
N THR A 93 13.03 -13.21 8.24
CA THR A 93 14.29 -13.65 7.66
C THR A 93 14.96 -14.53 8.70
N LEU A 94 14.87 -15.85 8.54
CA LEU A 94 15.78 -16.73 9.27
C LEU A 94 17.19 -16.36 8.82
N SER A 95 18.03 -15.95 9.77
CA SER A 95 19.45 -15.81 9.48
C SER A 95 19.98 -17.19 9.03
N PRO A 96 20.79 -17.28 7.96
CA PRO A 96 21.32 -18.57 7.48
C PRO A 96 22.12 -19.34 8.55
N ALA A 97 22.49 -18.68 9.66
CA ALA A 97 23.10 -19.30 10.84
C ALA A 97 22.23 -20.36 11.55
N PHE A 98 20.95 -20.52 11.20
CA PHE A 98 20.03 -21.47 11.83
C PHE A 98 19.38 -22.47 10.86
N ALA A 99 19.90 -22.63 9.63
CA ALA A 99 19.45 -23.72 8.77
C ALA A 99 19.96 -25.06 9.35
N PRO A 100 19.08 -26.06 9.57
CA PRO A 100 19.54 -27.39 9.99
C PRO A 100 20.39 -28.02 8.89
N SER A 101 21.53 -28.57 9.31
CA SER A 101 22.50 -29.31 8.49
C SER A 101 21.89 -30.49 7.75
#